data_AF-A0A669QZ35-F1
#
_entry.id   AF-A0A669QZ35-F1
#
_cell.length_a   1.000
_cell.length_b   1.000
_cell.length_c   1.000
_cell.angle_alpha   90.00
_cell.angle_beta   90.00
_cell.angle_gamma   90.00
#
_symmetry.space_group_name_H-M   'P 1'
#
loop_
_entity.id
_entity.type
_entity.pdbx_description
1 polymer ?
#
loop_
_entity_poly.entity_id
_entity_poly.type
_entity_poly.pdbx_seq_one_letter_code
_entity_poly.pdbx_strand_id
1 'polypeptide(L)'
;GVPTQLREQQKEDVVPDIRAACMEELGVWMRGFPASFLSDGHLKYLGWNLHDKPLVRLRCVRSLRALYALPDTAAQMELFTGRFKVRRGPTAPQPQPHNHSPITTAP
;
A
#
# COMPACT_ATOMS: atom_id res chain seq x y z
N GLY A 1 -36.91 13.96 -15.36
CA GLY A 1 -35.53 13.54 -15.58
C GLY A 1 -34.81 13.58 -14.26
N VAL A 2 -34.42 12.43 -13.72
CA VAL A 2 -33.69 12.36 -12.45
C VAL A 2 -32.31 12.99 -12.69
N PRO A 3 -31.95 14.09 -12.01
CA PRO A 3 -30.71 14.80 -12.28
C PRO A 3 -29.50 13.92 -11.98
N THR A 4 -28.54 14.02 -12.87
CA THR A 4 -27.23 13.36 -12.97
C THR A 4 -26.34 13.45 -11.72
N GLN A 5 -26.78 14.15 -10.67
CA GLN A 5 -26.02 14.43 -9.45
C GLN A 5 -25.88 13.25 -8.49
N LEU A 6 -26.70 12.19 -8.63
CA LEU A 6 -26.56 10.96 -7.84
C LEU A 6 -25.48 10.00 -8.38
N ARG A 7 -24.94 10.24 -9.59
CA ARG A 7 -23.93 9.36 -10.19
C ARG A 7 -22.48 9.76 -9.90
N GLU A 8 -22.25 10.95 -9.38
CA GLU A 8 -20.89 11.44 -9.07
C GLU A 8 -20.51 11.17 -7.60
N GLN A 9 -21.47 11.21 -6.67
CA GLN A 9 -21.22 10.92 -5.25
C GLN A 9 -20.80 9.46 -4.97
N GLN A 10 -21.12 8.52 -5.87
CA GLN A 10 -20.77 7.09 -5.71
C GLN A 10 -19.33 6.78 -6.16
N LYS A 11 -18.62 7.74 -6.77
CA LYS A 11 -17.30 7.48 -7.37
C LYS A 11 -16.12 7.65 -6.41
N GLU A 12 -16.27 8.37 -5.30
CA GLU A 12 -15.10 8.81 -4.50
C GLU A 12 -15.00 8.21 -3.08
N ASP A 13 -16.06 7.60 -2.55
CA ASP A 13 -16.09 7.19 -1.13
C ASP A 13 -16.38 5.70 -0.84
N VAL A 14 -16.45 4.83 -1.85
CA VAL A 14 -16.41 3.35 -1.66
C VAL A 14 -14.99 2.78 -1.75
N VAL A 15 -14.09 3.52 -2.40
CA VAL A 15 -12.75 3.07 -2.77
C VAL A 15 -11.76 2.95 -1.59
N PRO A 16 -11.80 3.80 -0.53
CA PRO A 16 -10.83 3.72 0.56
C PRO A 16 -10.94 2.45 1.40
N ASP A 17 -12.15 1.97 1.65
CA ASP A 17 -12.38 0.76 2.46
C ASP A 17 -11.88 -0.49 1.74
N ILE A 18 -12.14 -0.57 0.43
CA ILE A 18 -11.62 -1.64 -0.43
C ILE A 18 -10.09 -1.60 -0.45
N ARG A 19 -9.48 -0.42 -0.70
CA ARG A 19 -8.02 -0.29 -0.67
C ARG A 19 -7.46 -0.69 0.69
N ALA A 20 -8.10 -0.28 1.78
CA ALA A 20 -7.69 -0.62 3.13
C ALA A 20 -7.71 -2.15 3.37
N ALA A 21 -8.78 -2.83 2.94
CA ALA A 21 -8.87 -4.29 2.99
C ALA A 21 -7.76 -4.95 2.15
N CYS A 22 -7.51 -4.46 0.93
CA CYS A 22 -6.42 -4.97 0.09
C CYS A 22 -5.04 -4.78 0.74
N MET A 23 -4.79 -3.67 1.45
CA MET A 23 -3.52 -3.43 2.15
C MET A 23 -3.32 -4.39 3.33
N GLU A 24 -4.41 -4.79 3.98
CA GLU A 24 -4.40 -5.75 5.08
C GLU A 24 -4.11 -7.16 4.56
N GLU A 25 -4.84 -7.62 3.54
CA GLU A 25 -4.65 -8.95 2.93
C GLU A 25 -3.27 -9.10 2.29
N LEU A 26 -2.77 -8.06 1.61
CA LEU A 26 -1.40 -8.07 1.08
C LEU A 26 -0.37 -8.27 2.19
N GLY A 27 -0.57 -7.65 3.36
CA GLY A 27 0.29 -7.83 4.53
C GLY A 27 0.23 -9.25 5.11
N VAL A 28 -0.92 -9.91 5.04
CA VAL A 28 -1.08 -11.32 5.41
C VAL A 28 -0.29 -12.22 4.45
N TRP A 29 -0.42 -12.01 3.13
CA TRP A 29 0.30 -12.81 2.13
C TRP A 29 1.81 -12.61 2.18
N MET A 30 2.28 -11.37 2.38
CA MET A 30 3.71 -11.10 2.58
C MET A 30 4.30 -11.85 3.77
N ARG A 31 3.50 -12.04 4.83
CA ARG A 31 3.94 -12.76 6.03
C ARG A 31 3.88 -14.28 5.85
N GLY A 32 2.82 -14.79 5.23
CA GLY A 32 2.62 -16.23 5.02
C GLY A 32 3.47 -16.80 3.88
N PHE A 33 3.76 -16.00 2.86
CA PHE A 33 4.42 -16.42 1.63
C PHE A 33 5.48 -15.39 1.17
N PRO A 34 6.49 -15.09 2.02
CA PRO A 34 7.45 -14.03 1.75
C PRO A 34 8.23 -14.23 0.45
N ALA A 35 8.56 -15.47 0.08
CA ALA A 35 9.27 -15.77 -1.17
C ALA A 35 8.51 -15.31 -2.44
N SER A 36 7.18 -15.25 -2.39
CA SER A 36 6.34 -14.84 -3.53
C SER A 36 5.84 -13.39 -3.40
N PHE A 37 5.58 -12.92 -2.17
CA PHE A 37 4.88 -11.64 -1.96
C PHE A 37 5.75 -10.55 -1.33
N LEU A 38 6.82 -10.88 -0.62
CA LEU A 38 7.69 -9.87 0.00
C LEU A 38 8.72 -9.33 -1.02
N SER A 39 8.22 -8.65 -2.04
CA SER A 39 9.02 -8.05 -3.11
C SER A 39 9.09 -6.53 -3.02
N ASP A 40 10.08 -5.92 -3.65
CA ASP A 40 10.24 -4.45 -3.72
C ASP A 40 9.01 -3.78 -4.34
N GLY A 41 8.34 -4.41 -5.31
CA GLY A 41 7.11 -3.91 -5.93
C GLY A 41 5.94 -3.82 -4.95
N HIS A 42 5.70 -4.88 -4.18
CA HIS A 42 4.62 -4.88 -3.19
C HIS A 42 4.94 -3.97 -1.99
N LEU A 43 6.19 -3.91 -1.55
CA LEU A 43 6.63 -2.98 -0.51
C LEU A 43 6.49 -1.52 -0.95
N LYS A 44 6.86 -1.18 -2.19
CA LYS A 44 6.59 0.16 -2.76
C LYS A 44 5.11 0.49 -2.74
N TYR A 45 4.26 -0.47 -3.10
CA TYR A 45 2.81 -0.27 -3.09
C TYR A 45 2.28 0.03 -1.68
N LEU A 46 2.69 -0.73 -0.66
CA LEU A 46 2.39 -0.40 0.74
C LEU A 46 2.92 0.98 1.14
N GLY A 47 4.16 1.29 0.72
CA GLY A 47 4.84 2.55 1.01
C GLY A 47 4.13 3.78 0.43
N TRP A 48 3.62 3.70 -0.80
CA TRP A 48 2.86 4.79 -1.42
C TRP A 48 1.53 5.03 -0.71
N ASN A 49 0.86 3.96 -0.27
CA ASN A 49 -0.41 4.04 0.45
C ASN A 49 -0.29 4.58 1.90
N LEU A 50 0.94 4.77 2.42
CA LEU A 50 1.17 5.47 3.70
C LEU A 50 0.80 6.96 3.68
N HIS A 51 0.58 7.52 2.49
CA HIS A 51 0.15 8.91 2.28
C HIS A 51 -1.35 9.03 1.89
N ASP A 52 -2.12 7.94 1.87
CA ASP A 52 -3.55 7.91 1.50
C ASP A 52 -4.47 8.38 2.68
N LYS A 53 -5.79 8.21 2.56
CA LYS A 53 -6.78 8.48 3.60
C LYS A 53 -6.45 7.71 4.90
N PRO A 54 -6.85 8.23 6.08
CA PRO A 54 -6.45 7.68 7.38
C PRO A 54 -6.67 6.17 7.56
N LEU A 55 -7.76 5.62 7.05
CA LEU A 55 -8.06 4.18 7.17
C LEU A 55 -7.06 3.32 6.40
N VAL A 56 -6.77 3.65 5.14
CA VAL A 56 -5.78 2.94 4.30
C VAL A 56 -4.41 2.99 4.98
N ARG A 57 -4.01 4.17 5.46
CA ARG A 57 -2.75 4.36 6.18
C ARG A 57 -2.64 3.47 7.41
N LEU A 58 -3.71 3.39 8.21
CA LEU A 58 -3.74 2.53 9.39
C LEU A 58 -3.51 1.05 9.02
N ARG A 59 -4.12 0.57 7.93
CA ARG A 59 -3.92 -0.80 7.45
C ARG A 59 -2.50 -1.03 6.95
N CYS A 60 -1.92 -0.10 6.19
CA CYS A 60 -0.51 -0.19 5.78
C CYS A 60 0.44 -0.28 6.99
N VAL A 61 0.25 0.56 8.01
CA VAL A 61 1.09 0.55 9.21
C VAL A 61 0.93 -0.75 9.99
N ARG A 62 -0.28 -1.31 10.08
CA ARG A 62 -0.52 -2.61 10.71
C ARG A 62 0.20 -3.73 9.96
N SER A 63 0.09 -3.76 8.63
CA SER A 63 0.78 -4.73 7.77
C SER A 63 2.30 -4.63 7.93
N LEU A 64 2.88 -3.42 7.89
CA LEU A 64 4.32 -3.22 8.09
C LEU A 64 4.77 -3.65 9.48
N ARG A 65 4.03 -3.28 10.54
CA ARG A 65 4.35 -3.68 11.92
C ARG A 65 4.40 -5.20 12.06
N ALA A 66 3.46 -5.88 11.42
CA ALA A 66 3.40 -7.33 11.38
C ALA A 66 4.62 -7.97 10.69
N LEU A 67 5.10 -7.38 9.60
CA LEU A 67 6.28 -7.85 8.89
C LEU A 67 7.58 -7.57 9.66
N TYR A 68 7.66 -6.46 10.40
CA TYR A 68 8.81 -6.20 11.28
C TYR A 68 8.82 -7.07 12.55
N ALA A 69 7.70 -7.70 12.91
CA ALA A 69 7.62 -8.55 14.09
C ALA A 69 8.31 -9.92 13.92
N LEU A 70 8.58 -10.34 12.68
CA LEU A 70 9.29 -11.58 12.38
C LEU A 70 10.71 -11.27 11.86
N PRO A 71 11.77 -11.87 12.44
CA PRO A 71 13.16 -11.55 12.06
C PRO A 71 13.46 -11.75 10.57
N ASP A 72 12.99 -12.87 9.99
CA ASP A 72 13.29 -13.23 8.60
C ASP A 72 12.68 -12.26 7.58
N THR A 73 11.45 -11.80 7.83
CA THR A 73 10.82 -10.79 6.98
C THR A 73 11.38 -9.41 7.27
N ALA A 74 11.73 -9.09 8.51
CA ALA A 74 12.34 -7.81 8.86
C ALA A 74 13.67 -7.58 8.14
N ALA A 75 14.53 -8.60 8.05
CA ALA A 75 15.79 -8.54 7.30
C ALA A 75 15.57 -8.21 5.81
N GLN A 76 14.52 -8.77 5.20
CA GLN A 76 14.17 -8.49 3.80
C GLN A 76 13.62 -7.07 3.59
N MET A 77 13.19 -6.39 4.65
CA MET A 77 12.68 -5.01 4.58
C MET A 77 13.74 -3.93 4.81
N GLU A 78 15.03 -4.26 4.97
CA GLU A 78 16.09 -3.28 5.25
C GLU A 78 16.19 -2.19 4.17
N LEU A 79 16.14 -2.56 2.89
CA LEU A 79 16.19 -1.61 1.77
C LEU A 79 14.96 -0.68 1.76
N PHE A 80 13.79 -1.21 2.06
CA PHE A 80 12.57 -0.42 2.22
C PHE A 80 12.73 0.56 3.40
N THR A 81 13.20 0.07 4.54
CA THR A 81 13.45 0.88 5.74
C THR A 81 14.41 2.04 5.46
N GLY A 82 15.51 1.78 4.75
CA GLY A 82 16.51 2.80 4.39
C GLY A 82 15.92 3.93 3.55
N ARG A 83 15.02 3.61 2.62
CA ARG A 83 14.34 4.60 1.76
C ARG A 83 13.32 5.46 2.52
N PHE A 84 12.61 4.88 3.49
CA PHE A 84 11.65 5.62 4.31
C PHE A 84 12.28 6.39 5.47
N LYS A 85 13.50 6.01 5.91
CA LYS A 85 14.28 6.77 6.91
C LYS A 85 14.84 8.10 6.36
N VAL A 86 14.96 8.25 5.03
CA VAL A 86 15.50 9.47 4.39
C VAL A 86 14.42 10.23 3.65
N ARG A 87 13.59 10.99 4.38
CA ARG A 87 12.87 12.17 3.84
C ARG A 87 12.40 13.13 4.95
N ARG A 88 13.36 13.80 5.59
CA ARG A 88 13.17 15.14 6.20
C ARG A 88 14.11 16.17 5.54
N GLY A 89 14.28 16.07 4.22
CA GLY A 89 15.02 17.03 3.41
C GLY A 89 14.16 17.54 2.25
N PRO A 90 14.45 18.72 1.68
CA PRO A 90 13.60 19.40 0.70
C PRO A 90 13.79 18.77 -0.68
N THR A 91 13.38 17.52 -0.85
CA THR A 91 13.28 16.90 -2.17
C THR A 91 11.82 16.60 -2.43
N ALA A 92 11.32 17.27 -3.49
CA ALA A 92 9.95 17.26 -3.93
C ALA A 92 9.34 15.84 -3.94
N PRO A 93 8.03 15.72 -3.66
CA PRO A 93 7.33 14.45 -3.76
C PRO A 93 7.57 13.86 -5.15
N GLN A 94 8.02 12.60 -5.19
CA GLN A 94 8.04 11.83 -6.43
C GLN A 94 6.60 11.83 -6.97
N PRO A 95 6.38 12.19 -8.26
CA PRO A 95 5.05 12.19 -8.83
C PRO A 95 4.44 10.79 -8.70
N GLN A 96 3.25 10.72 -8.11
CA GLN A 96 2.47 9.48 -8.01
C GLN A 96 2.23 8.97 -9.44
N PRO A 97 2.65 7.74 -9.80
CA PRO A 97 2.19 7.16 -11.06
C PRO A 97 0.68 7.04 -10.98
N HIS A 98 0.00 7.47 -12.05
CA HIS A 98 -1.43 7.31 -12.21
C HIS A 98 -1.82 5.86 -11.90
N ASN A 99 -2.78 5.72 -11.01
CA ASN A 99 -3.35 4.44 -10.59
C ASN A 99 -3.69 3.60 -11.84
N HIS A 100 -3.53 2.28 -11.75
CA HIS A 100 -3.69 1.24 -12.79
C HIS A 100 -2.40 0.72 -13.43
N SER A 101 -1.59 0.01 -12.64
CA SER A 101 -0.95 -1.21 -13.16
C SER A 101 -1.75 -2.39 -12.64
N PRO A 102 -2.40 -3.21 -13.49
CA PRO A 102 -2.96 -4.47 -13.04
C PRO A 102 -1.79 -5.30 -12.52
N ILE A 103 -1.90 -5.78 -11.28
CA ILE A 103 -1.02 -6.82 -10.76
C ILE A 103 -1.24 -8.01 -11.71
N THR A 104 -0.29 -8.19 -12.63
CA THR A 104 -0.34 -9.29 -13.59
C THR A 104 -0.27 -10.57 -12.77
N THR A 105 -1.35 -11.34 -12.81
CA THR A 105 -1.39 -12.69 -12.26
C THR A 105 -0.64 -13.55 -13.26
N ALA A 106 0.59 -13.93 -12.95
CA ALA A 106 1.26 -15.01 -13.68
C ALA A 106 0.84 -16.35 -13.02
N PRO A 107 0.58 -17.40 -13.82
CA PRO A 107 0.40 -18.76 -13.31
C PRO A 107 1.68 -19.33 -12.68
#